data_AF-A0A936BY54-F1
#
_entry.id   AF-A0A936BY54-F1
#
_cell.length_a   1.000
_cell.length_b   1.000
_cell.length_c   1.000
_cell.angle_alpha   90.00
_cell.angle_beta   90.00
_cell.angle_gamma   90.00
#
_symmetry.space_group_name_H-M   'P 1'
#
loop_
_entity.id
_entity.type
_entity.pdbx_description
1 polymer ?
#
loop_
_entity_poly.entity_id
_entity_poly.type
_entity_poly.pdbx_seq_one_letter_code
_entity_poly.pdbx_strand_id
1 'polypeptide(L)'
;MFALFLAGAVGAYVMIYGWPSSRVAQQPQPQPQKQETPVTPQADAAKLRDLMDRASKALEGGDPATSIQLLTEVVVLAPKEAGAYTLRGHSYLQTGDSARAIEDFSEAIKLGSRDFYAFVGRAVAYRRARDFPRSIADYNEAIKIRPDHAGAWNNRCFVQAIAGNLDAALADCNESLRMVANEPNTPDSRALVYLKKGSWDLAIADYDAVLKIAPSTVSALYGRGLAKLKKGDKRGQADIATATAAAPTIAQEFERYGIK
;
A
#
# COMPACT_ATOMS: atom_id res chain seq x y z
N MET A 1 67.44 -12.11 2.62
CA MET A 1 68.59 -12.90 2.14
C MET A 1 68.86 -14.00 3.14
N PHE A 2 68.25 -15.17 2.96
CA PHE A 2 68.72 -16.48 3.42
C PHE A 2 67.75 -17.52 2.83
N ALA A 3 68.25 -18.25 1.84
CA ALA A 3 67.65 -19.47 1.33
C ALA A 3 68.12 -20.63 2.22
N LEU A 4 67.33 -21.71 2.33
CA LEU A 4 67.84 -23.07 2.11
C LEU A 4 66.69 -24.07 1.97
N PHE A 5 66.70 -24.78 0.84
CA PHE A 5 65.99 -26.02 0.57
C PHE A 5 66.61 -27.18 1.36
N LEU A 6 65.81 -28.16 1.77
CA LEU A 6 66.25 -29.54 1.94
C LEU A 6 65.19 -30.49 1.38
N ALA A 7 65.67 -31.42 0.56
CA ALA A 7 64.93 -32.50 -0.09
C ALA A 7 65.30 -33.86 0.54
N GLY A 8 64.40 -34.84 0.39
CA GLY A 8 64.60 -36.29 0.52
C GLY A 8 63.25 -36.97 0.25
N ALA A 9 62.98 -37.73 -0.83
CA ALA A 9 63.61 -38.95 -1.38
C ALA A 9 63.46 -40.13 -0.38
N VAL A 10 63.00 -41.37 -0.64
CA VAL A 10 62.77 -42.25 -1.81
C VAL A 10 61.88 -43.44 -1.36
N GLY A 11 61.19 -44.15 -2.27
CA GLY A 11 60.79 -45.57 -2.09
C GLY A 11 59.73 -46.03 -3.11
N ALA A 12 60.11 -46.41 -4.34
CA ALA A 12 60.37 -47.77 -4.85
C ALA A 12 59.10 -48.68 -4.98
N TYR A 13 58.56 -48.90 -6.19
CA TYR A 13 58.90 -49.93 -7.22
C TYR A 13 58.19 -51.29 -7.02
N VAL A 14 57.19 -51.61 -7.86
CA VAL A 14 56.85 -53.01 -8.25
C VAL A 14 56.39 -53.03 -9.72
N MET A 15 56.97 -53.96 -10.48
CA MET A 15 56.81 -54.19 -11.92
C MET A 15 55.70 -55.21 -12.27
N ILE A 16 54.99 -54.93 -13.37
CA ILE A 16 54.69 -55.76 -14.56
C ILE A 16 54.05 -57.16 -14.40
N TYR A 17 52.85 -57.33 -14.98
CA TYR A 17 52.47 -58.39 -15.93
C TYR A 17 51.42 -57.84 -16.92
N GLY A 18 51.43 -58.29 -18.18
CA GLY A 18 50.71 -57.65 -19.31
C GLY A 18 49.55 -58.42 -19.98
N TRP A 19 48.75 -57.64 -20.72
CA TRP A 19 47.82 -57.91 -21.87
C TRP A 19 46.49 -58.66 -21.62
N PRO A 20 45.40 -58.46 -22.42
CA PRO A 20 45.34 -57.88 -23.78
C PRO A 20 44.33 -56.74 -24.02
N SER A 21 44.46 -56.12 -25.19
CA SER A 21 43.69 -55.02 -25.76
C SER A 21 42.19 -55.31 -25.93
N SER A 22 41.34 -54.57 -25.22
CA SER A 22 39.90 -54.47 -25.48
C SER A 22 39.57 -53.11 -26.09
N ARG A 23 38.87 -53.12 -27.23
CA ARG A 23 38.32 -51.96 -27.94
C ARG A 23 37.69 -50.97 -26.95
N VAL A 24 38.29 -49.78 -26.82
CA VAL A 24 37.63 -48.64 -26.16
C VAL A 24 36.51 -48.19 -27.10
N ALA A 25 35.26 -48.49 -26.74
CA ALA A 25 34.12 -47.82 -27.34
C ALA A 25 34.28 -46.32 -27.07
N GLN A 26 34.37 -45.51 -28.12
CA GLN A 26 34.33 -44.05 -27.98
C GLN A 26 33.03 -43.70 -27.27
N GLN A 27 33.13 -43.21 -26.04
CA GLN A 27 32.01 -42.55 -25.39
C GLN A 27 31.61 -41.36 -26.27
N PRO A 28 30.31 -41.14 -26.53
CA PRO A 28 29.87 -39.96 -27.24
C PRO A 28 30.39 -38.72 -26.51
N GLN A 29 31.09 -37.86 -27.24
CA GLN A 29 31.57 -36.57 -26.74
C GLN A 29 30.39 -35.83 -26.08
N PRO A 30 30.53 -35.31 -24.84
CA PRO A 30 29.50 -34.46 -24.27
C PRO A 30 29.30 -33.28 -25.21
N GLN A 31 28.06 -33.07 -25.65
CA GLN A 31 27.72 -31.89 -26.45
C GLN A 31 28.22 -30.64 -25.71
N PRO A 32 28.77 -29.64 -26.40
CA PRO A 32 29.20 -28.42 -25.75
C PRO A 32 28.00 -27.85 -24.99
N GLN A 33 28.08 -27.88 -23.66
CA GLN A 33 27.15 -27.16 -22.82
C GLN A 33 27.15 -25.73 -23.34
N LYS A 34 25.98 -25.23 -23.77
CA LYS A 34 25.81 -23.79 -23.98
C LYS A 34 26.31 -23.15 -22.69
N GLN A 35 27.42 -22.43 -22.77
CA GLN A 35 27.88 -21.57 -21.69
C GLN A 35 26.77 -20.54 -21.52
N GLU A 36 25.84 -20.82 -20.61
CA GLU A 36 25.07 -19.76 -19.98
C GLU A 36 26.10 -18.91 -19.28
N THR A 37 26.40 -17.75 -19.87
CA THR A 37 27.26 -16.75 -19.26
C THR A 37 26.78 -16.52 -17.83
N PRO A 38 27.67 -16.57 -16.82
CA PRO A 38 27.27 -16.32 -15.44
C PRO A 38 26.65 -14.93 -15.37
N VAL A 39 25.34 -14.85 -15.15
CA VAL A 39 24.66 -13.58 -14.89
C VAL A 39 25.23 -13.06 -13.58
N THR A 40 25.93 -11.93 -13.63
CA THR A 40 26.60 -11.38 -12.47
C THR A 40 25.58 -10.77 -11.50
N PRO A 41 25.85 -10.71 -10.18
CA PRO A 41 24.97 -10.05 -9.20
C PRO A 41 24.60 -8.59 -9.56
N GLN A 42 25.42 -7.94 -10.40
CA GLN A 42 25.19 -6.60 -10.91
C GLN A 42 24.14 -6.54 -12.03
N ALA A 43 24.05 -7.58 -12.87
CA ALA A 43 23.03 -7.70 -13.91
C ALA A 43 21.64 -7.95 -13.30
N ASP A 44 21.56 -8.74 -12.23
CA ASP A 44 20.32 -8.95 -11.47
C ASP A 44 19.84 -7.64 -10.81
N ALA A 45 20.76 -6.86 -10.24
CA ALA A 45 20.43 -5.55 -9.66
C ALA A 45 19.98 -4.50 -10.70
N ALA A 46 20.51 -4.54 -11.93
CA ALA A 46 20.03 -3.69 -13.02
C ALA A 46 18.62 -4.09 -13.47
N LYS A 47 18.36 -5.39 -13.60
CA LYS A 47 17.03 -5.93 -13.94
C LYS A 47 15.99 -5.57 -12.88
N LEU A 48 16.31 -5.76 -11.59
CA LEU A 48 15.39 -5.40 -10.49
C LEU A 48 15.03 -3.92 -10.51
N ARG A 49 16.00 -3.04 -10.76
CA ARG A 49 15.75 -1.59 -10.86
C ARG A 49 14.86 -1.24 -12.05
N ASP A 50 15.08 -1.84 -13.22
CA ASP A 50 14.22 -1.64 -14.40
C ASP A 50 12.77 -2.07 -14.11
N LEU A 51 12.60 -3.27 -13.53
CA LEU A 51 11.28 -3.80 -13.18
C LEU A 51 10.55 -2.87 -12.19
N MET A 52 11.23 -2.39 -11.16
CA MET A 52 10.66 -1.48 -10.16
C MET A 52 10.29 -0.12 -10.75
N ASP A 53 11.14 0.47 -11.60
CA ASP A 53 10.85 1.75 -12.27
C ASP A 53 9.64 1.64 -13.20
N ARG A 54 9.58 0.59 -14.02
CA ARG A 54 8.44 0.32 -14.91
C ARG A 54 7.16 0.04 -14.11
N ALA A 55 7.26 -0.67 -12.99
CA ALA A 55 6.11 -0.92 -12.12
C ALA A 55 5.57 0.35 -11.46
N SER A 56 6.45 1.26 -11.01
CA SER A 56 6.05 2.56 -10.47
C SER A 56 5.36 3.40 -11.54
N LYS A 57 5.96 3.50 -12.72
CA LYS A 57 5.39 4.23 -13.86
C LYS A 57 4.04 3.67 -14.30
N ALA A 58 3.89 2.34 -14.34
CA ALA A 58 2.61 1.71 -14.63
C ALA A 58 1.56 2.08 -13.58
N LEU A 59 1.92 2.06 -12.30
CA LEU A 59 1.03 2.45 -11.21
C LEU A 59 0.63 3.92 -11.27
N GLU A 60 1.58 4.82 -11.53
CA GLU A 60 1.36 6.26 -11.72
C GLU A 60 0.50 6.55 -12.96
N GLY A 61 0.68 5.75 -14.02
CA GLY A 61 -0.11 5.82 -15.26
C GLY A 61 -1.50 5.21 -15.16
N GLY A 62 -1.92 4.69 -13.99
CA GLY A 62 -3.23 4.08 -13.80
C GLY A 62 -3.37 2.68 -14.38
N ASP A 63 -2.26 1.97 -14.59
CA ASP A 63 -2.20 0.55 -14.99
C ASP A 63 -1.68 -0.31 -13.82
N PRO A 64 -2.50 -0.54 -12.78
CA PRO A 64 -2.11 -1.37 -11.66
C PRO A 64 -1.93 -2.85 -12.06
N ALA A 65 -2.52 -3.30 -13.17
CA ALA A 65 -2.39 -4.69 -13.62
C ALA A 65 -0.97 -4.99 -14.08
N THR A 66 -0.41 -4.14 -14.95
CA THR A 66 1.00 -4.24 -15.36
C THR A 66 1.93 -4.06 -14.17
N SER A 67 1.63 -3.12 -13.26
CA SER A 67 2.41 -2.94 -12.03
C SER A 67 2.46 -4.21 -11.19
N ILE A 68 1.32 -4.87 -10.95
CA ILE A 68 1.23 -6.14 -10.20
C ILE A 68 2.07 -7.23 -10.86
N GLN A 69 2.00 -7.35 -12.19
CA GLN A 69 2.75 -8.36 -12.92
C GLN A 69 4.26 -8.17 -12.74
N LEU A 70 4.76 -6.95 -12.96
CA LEU A 70 6.18 -6.62 -12.84
C LEU A 70 6.67 -6.83 -11.39
N LEU A 71 5.90 -6.38 -10.40
CA LEU A 71 6.28 -6.53 -9.00
C LEU A 71 6.21 -7.98 -8.51
N THR A 72 5.37 -8.81 -9.13
CA THR A 72 5.37 -10.26 -8.87
C THR A 72 6.66 -10.90 -9.34
N GLU A 73 7.20 -10.48 -10.49
CA GLU A 73 8.53 -10.92 -10.93
C GLU A 73 9.61 -10.45 -9.95
N VAL A 74 9.56 -9.19 -9.48
CA VAL A 74 10.51 -8.67 -8.48
C VAL A 74 10.47 -9.47 -7.19
N VAL A 75 9.29 -9.78 -6.65
CA VAL A 75 9.14 -10.56 -5.42
C VAL A 75 9.69 -11.98 -5.55
N VAL A 76 9.61 -12.59 -6.75
CA VAL A 76 10.22 -13.90 -7.01
C VAL A 76 11.75 -13.80 -7.06
N LEU A 77 12.29 -12.78 -7.73
CA LEU A 77 13.74 -12.59 -7.90
C LEU A 77 14.43 -12.09 -6.62
N ALA A 78 13.74 -11.28 -5.83
CA ALA A 78 14.24 -10.62 -4.64
C ALA A 78 13.18 -10.63 -3.52
N PRO A 79 12.92 -11.79 -2.87
CA PRO A 79 11.85 -11.94 -1.87
C PRO A 79 12.06 -11.14 -0.57
N LYS A 80 13.20 -10.48 -0.40
CA LYS A 80 13.49 -9.59 0.73
C LYS A 80 13.37 -8.10 0.37
N GLU A 81 12.97 -7.79 -0.86
CA GLU A 81 12.78 -6.42 -1.32
C GLU A 81 11.46 -5.84 -0.79
N ALA A 82 11.50 -5.23 0.40
CA ALA A 82 10.31 -4.71 1.06
C ALA A 82 9.56 -3.66 0.21
N GLY A 83 10.27 -2.85 -0.57
CA GLY A 83 9.66 -1.85 -1.44
C GLY A 83 8.78 -2.46 -2.53
N ALA A 84 9.11 -3.65 -3.03
CA ALA A 84 8.32 -4.35 -4.04
C ALA A 84 6.95 -4.76 -3.49
N TYR A 85 6.92 -5.27 -2.25
CA TYR A 85 5.69 -5.57 -1.54
C TYR A 85 4.86 -4.31 -1.28
N THR A 86 5.48 -3.21 -0.82
CA THR A 86 4.75 -1.94 -0.62
C THR A 86 4.09 -1.45 -1.91
N LEU A 87 4.83 -1.39 -3.02
CA LEU A 87 4.28 -0.98 -4.31
C LEU A 87 3.17 -1.92 -4.79
N ARG A 88 3.35 -3.25 -4.63
CA ARG A 88 2.36 -4.22 -5.11
C ARG A 88 1.08 -4.17 -4.29
N GLY A 89 1.22 -3.93 -2.98
CA GLY A 89 0.09 -3.64 -2.09
C GLY A 89 -0.69 -2.40 -2.52
N HIS A 90 -0.02 -1.33 -2.96
CA HIS A 90 -0.69 -0.15 -3.53
C HIS A 90 -1.43 -0.49 -4.82
N SER A 91 -0.84 -1.28 -5.71
CA SER A 91 -1.48 -1.72 -6.95
C SER A 91 -2.72 -2.58 -6.66
N TYR A 92 -2.68 -3.45 -5.66
CA TYR A 92 -3.86 -4.20 -5.19
C TYR A 92 -4.94 -3.29 -4.59
N LEU A 93 -4.57 -2.22 -3.88
CA LEU A 93 -5.55 -1.22 -3.44
C LEU A 93 -6.23 -0.53 -4.62
N GLN A 94 -5.53 -0.23 -5.71
CA GLN A 94 -6.15 0.37 -6.89
C GLN A 94 -7.14 -0.57 -7.60
N THR A 95 -6.88 -1.88 -7.59
CA THR A 95 -7.82 -2.89 -8.14
C THR A 95 -8.93 -3.29 -7.18
N GLY A 96 -8.92 -2.76 -5.95
CA GLY A 96 -9.92 -3.05 -4.92
C GLY A 96 -9.63 -4.31 -4.09
N ASP A 97 -8.55 -5.04 -4.39
CA ASP A 97 -8.15 -6.26 -3.69
C ASP A 97 -7.47 -5.94 -2.35
N SER A 98 -8.32 -5.63 -1.36
CA SER A 98 -7.84 -5.22 -0.04
C SER A 98 -7.19 -6.38 0.71
N ALA A 99 -7.53 -7.64 0.40
CA ALA A 99 -6.95 -8.80 1.04
C ALA A 99 -5.48 -8.98 0.66
N ARG A 100 -5.17 -9.03 -0.65
CA ARG A 100 -3.79 -9.11 -1.12
C ARG A 100 -2.96 -7.87 -0.76
N ALA A 101 -3.59 -6.69 -0.73
CA ALA A 101 -2.93 -5.49 -0.23
C ALA A 101 -2.48 -5.63 1.24
N ILE A 102 -3.34 -6.17 2.12
CA ILE A 102 -2.99 -6.40 3.54
C ILE A 102 -1.80 -7.36 3.66
N GLU A 103 -1.80 -8.45 2.88
CA GLU A 103 -0.71 -9.43 2.87
C GLU A 103 0.62 -8.78 2.49
N ASP A 104 0.65 -8.06 1.36
CA ASP A 104 1.85 -7.41 0.85
C ASP A 104 2.38 -6.33 1.79
N PHE A 105 1.53 -5.43 2.29
CA PHE A 105 1.98 -4.43 3.26
C PHE A 105 2.49 -5.07 4.56
N SER A 106 1.90 -6.19 4.98
CA SER A 106 2.35 -6.91 6.17
C SER A 106 3.72 -7.56 5.97
N GLU A 107 3.98 -8.14 4.80
CA GLU A 107 5.30 -8.69 4.50
C GLU A 107 6.35 -7.56 4.38
N ALA A 108 6.02 -6.43 3.76
CA ALA A 108 6.90 -5.26 3.72
C ALA A 108 7.30 -4.80 5.13
N ILE A 109 6.33 -4.67 6.04
CA ILE A 109 6.57 -4.25 7.43
C ILE A 109 7.39 -5.29 8.20
N LYS A 110 7.10 -6.59 7.99
CA LYS A 110 7.86 -7.70 8.60
C LYS A 110 9.31 -7.74 8.13
N LEU A 111 9.58 -7.39 6.87
CA LEU A 111 10.92 -7.24 6.31
C LEU A 111 11.65 -5.99 6.84
N GLY A 112 11.03 -5.22 7.74
CA GLY A 112 11.62 -4.07 8.40
C GLY A 112 11.31 -2.73 7.72
N SER A 113 10.37 -2.70 6.77
CA SER A 113 9.90 -1.43 6.22
C SER A 113 9.30 -0.58 7.33
N ARG A 114 9.95 0.56 7.60
CA ARG A 114 9.38 1.66 8.39
C ARG A 114 8.84 2.75 7.48
N ASP A 115 8.43 2.38 6.26
CA ASP A 115 7.83 3.29 5.31
C ASP A 115 6.43 3.69 5.79
N PHE A 116 6.22 5.00 5.92
CA PHE A 116 4.91 5.59 6.16
C PHE A 116 3.85 5.05 5.19
N TYR A 117 4.18 4.89 3.91
CA TYR A 117 3.19 4.49 2.90
C TYR A 117 2.75 3.04 3.07
N ALA A 118 3.60 2.16 3.60
CA ALA A 118 3.21 0.79 3.94
C ALA A 118 2.15 0.76 5.05
N PHE A 119 2.34 1.56 6.11
CA PHE A 119 1.35 1.68 7.19
C PHE A 119 0.06 2.34 6.71
N VAL A 120 0.13 3.47 5.98
CA VAL A 120 -1.07 4.12 5.44
C VAL A 120 -1.83 3.20 4.48
N GLY A 121 -1.12 2.51 3.58
CA GLY A 121 -1.71 1.57 2.65
C GLY A 121 -2.44 0.44 3.36
N ARG A 122 -1.80 -0.19 4.35
CA ARG A 122 -2.44 -1.25 5.14
C ARG A 122 -3.61 -0.73 5.97
N ALA A 123 -3.51 0.48 6.53
CA ALA A 123 -4.61 1.11 7.23
C ALA A 123 -5.84 1.33 6.33
N VAL A 124 -5.63 1.77 5.08
CA VAL A 124 -6.70 1.90 4.07
C VAL A 124 -7.30 0.54 3.75
N ALA A 125 -6.48 -0.51 3.57
CA ALA A 125 -6.96 -1.85 3.30
C ALA A 125 -7.81 -2.41 4.45
N TYR A 126 -7.35 -2.25 5.70
CA TYR A 126 -8.12 -2.62 6.89
C TYR A 126 -9.43 -1.85 7.00
N ARG A 127 -9.43 -0.53 6.71
CA ARG A 127 -10.65 0.28 6.67
C ARG A 127 -11.67 -0.28 5.67
N ARG A 128 -11.23 -0.65 4.46
CA ARG A 128 -12.11 -1.27 3.43
C ARG A 128 -12.64 -2.62 3.88
N ALA A 129 -11.84 -3.40 4.59
CA ALA A 129 -12.24 -4.64 5.24
C ALA A 129 -13.09 -4.45 6.52
N ARG A 130 -13.40 -3.20 6.89
CA ARG A 130 -14.10 -2.81 8.13
C ARG A 130 -13.40 -3.22 9.43
N ASP A 131 -12.09 -3.46 9.37
CA ASP A 131 -11.26 -3.66 10.56
C ASP A 131 -10.72 -2.32 11.06
N PHE A 132 -11.59 -1.55 11.71
CA PHE A 132 -11.25 -0.23 12.21
C PHE A 132 -10.15 -0.25 13.29
N PRO A 133 -10.11 -1.19 14.25
CA PRO A 133 -9.03 -1.25 15.24
C PRO A 133 -7.64 -1.37 14.62
N ARG A 134 -7.45 -2.30 13.66
CA ARG A 134 -6.15 -2.45 12.98
C ARG A 134 -5.84 -1.26 12.07
N SER A 135 -6.86 -0.70 11.41
CA SER A 135 -6.71 0.52 10.61
C SER A 135 -6.21 1.71 11.45
N ILE A 136 -6.80 1.94 12.62
CA ILE A 136 -6.39 3.01 13.55
C ILE A 136 -4.96 2.77 14.05
N ALA A 137 -4.61 1.53 14.39
CA ALA A 137 -3.26 1.18 14.84
C ALA A 137 -2.20 1.50 13.76
N ASP A 138 -2.45 1.16 12.50
CA ASP A 138 -1.52 1.48 11.41
C ASP A 138 -1.43 2.99 11.14
N TYR A 139 -2.55 3.74 11.23
CA TYR A 139 -2.47 5.20 11.16
C TYR A 139 -1.68 5.81 12.32
N ASN A 140 -1.75 5.23 13.52
CA ASN A 140 -0.93 5.67 14.65
C ASN A 140 0.56 5.52 14.34
N GLU A 141 0.99 4.39 13.77
CA GLU A 141 2.38 4.19 13.37
C GLU A 141 2.78 5.13 12.22
N ALA A 142 1.93 5.33 11.21
CA ALA A 142 2.18 6.30 10.15
C ALA A 142 2.37 7.72 10.69
N ILE A 143 1.51 8.18 11.61
CA ILE A 143 1.60 9.51 12.23
C ILE A 143 2.85 9.65 13.11
N LYS A 144 3.31 8.58 13.79
CA LYS A 144 4.60 8.61 14.50
C LYS A 144 5.78 8.83 13.54
N ILE A 145 5.71 8.29 12.32
CA ILE A 145 6.76 8.41 11.30
C ILE A 145 6.74 9.81 10.64
N ARG A 146 5.55 10.30 10.25
CA ARG A 146 5.35 11.64 9.69
C ARG A 146 4.22 12.39 10.42
N PRO A 147 4.52 13.05 11.54
CA PRO A 147 3.51 13.76 12.33
C PRO A 147 2.96 15.00 11.65
N ASP A 148 3.65 15.53 10.64
CA ASP A 148 3.29 16.70 9.84
C ASP A 148 2.44 16.37 8.59
N HIS A 149 2.11 15.09 8.38
CA HIS A 149 1.32 14.67 7.23
C HIS A 149 -0.19 14.78 7.51
N ALA A 150 -0.78 15.94 7.20
CA ALA A 150 -2.20 16.24 7.41
C ALA A 150 -3.16 15.12 6.94
N GLY A 151 -2.90 14.54 5.75
CA GLY A 151 -3.73 13.47 5.21
C GLY A 151 -3.80 12.21 6.08
N ALA A 152 -2.77 11.91 6.89
CA ALA A 152 -2.80 10.75 7.79
C ALA A 152 -3.72 11.02 8.98
N TRP A 153 -3.69 12.24 9.52
CA TRP A 153 -4.61 12.71 10.56
C TRP A 153 -6.05 12.71 10.07
N ASN A 154 -6.33 13.25 8.87
CA ASN A 154 -7.67 13.20 8.29
C ASN A 154 -8.17 11.75 8.10
N ASN A 155 -7.32 10.88 7.54
CA ASN A 155 -7.72 9.49 7.32
C ASN A 155 -8.00 8.76 8.65
N ARG A 156 -7.22 9.01 9.69
CA ARG A 156 -7.50 8.48 11.03
C ARG A 156 -8.77 9.09 11.61
N CYS A 157 -9.00 10.39 11.47
CA CYS A 157 -10.26 11.05 11.85
C CYS A 157 -11.46 10.32 11.24
N PHE A 158 -11.44 10.09 9.93
CA PHE A 158 -12.54 9.42 9.22
C PHE A 158 -12.79 8.00 9.75
N VAL A 159 -11.73 7.20 9.95
CA VAL A 159 -11.87 5.85 10.52
C VAL A 159 -12.40 5.88 11.94
N GLN A 160 -11.88 6.77 12.78
CA GLN A 160 -12.35 6.96 14.15
C GLN A 160 -13.83 7.37 14.18
N ALA A 161 -14.26 8.25 13.26
CA ALA A 161 -15.66 8.67 13.14
C ALA A 161 -16.58 7.48 12.84
N ILE A 162 -16.21 6.63 11.88
CA ILE A 162 -16.99 5.44 11.51
C ILE A 162 -16.98 4.39 12.63
N ALA A 163 -15.85 4.26 13.34
CA ALA A 163 -15.73 3.37 14.50
C ALA A 163 -16.52 3.87 15.73
N GLY A 164 -16.99 5.12 15.73
CA GLY A 164 -17.73 5.73 16.83
C GLY A 164 -16.87 6.46 17.87
N ASN A 165 -15.56 6.59 17.63
CA ASN A 165 -14.63 7.33 18.49
C ASN A 165 -14.68 8.84 18.19
N LEU A 166 -15.84 9.46 18.39
CA LEU A 166 -16.15 10.78 17.83
C LEU A 166 -15.27 11.93 18.38
N ASP A 167 -14.89 11.90 19.66
CA ASP A 167 -14.05 12.96 20.24
C ASP A 167 -12.61 12.89 19.74
N ALA A 168 -12.06 11.68 19.65
CA ALA A 168 -10.73 11.45 19.09
C ALA A 168 -10.69 11.72 17.58
N ALA A 169 -11.77 11.39 16.85
CA ALA A 169 -11.93 11.79 15.46
C ALA A 169 -11.89 13.32 15.30
N LEU A 170 -12.66 14.05 16.11
CA LEU A 170 -12.70 15.51 16.06
C LEU A 170 -11.31 16.13 16.32
N ALA A 171 -10.57 15.60 17.29
CA ALA A 171 -9.21 16.04 17.57
C ALA A 171 -8.28 15.83 16.35
N ASP A 172 -8.35 14.66 15.71
CA ASP A 172 -7.55 14.34 14.53
C ASP A 172 -7.89 15.25 13.33
N CYS A 173 -9.18 15.49 13.09
CA CYS A 173 -9.61 16.40 12.03
C CYS A 173 -9.12 17.84 12.26
N ASN A 174 -9.15 18.31 13.52
CA ASN A 174 -8.63 19.64 13.86
C ASN A 174 -7.11 19.73 13.69
N GLU A 175 -6.38 18.67 14.02
CA GLU A 175 -4.92 18.63 13.81
C GLU A 175 -4.56 18.64 12.31
N SER A 176 -5.30 17.89 11.48
CA SER A 176 -5.17 17.96 10.01
C SER A 176 -5.42 19.38 9.48
N LEU A 177 -6.51 20.05 9.90
CA LEU A 177 -6.85 21.41 9.48
C LEU A 177 -5.85 22.47 9.94
N ARG A 178 -5.18 22.25 11.08
CA ARG A 178 -4.11 23.13 11.57
C ARG A 178 -2.91 23.15 10.62
N MET A 179 -2.65 22.03 9.93
CA MET A 179 -1.53 21.89 8.99
C MET A 179 -1.89 22.38 7.58
N VAL A 180 -3.08 22.01 7.09
CA VAL A 180 -3.55 22.38 5.75
C VAL A 180 -4.95 22.97 5.87
N ALA A 181 -5.03 24.30 5.80
CA ALA A 181 -6.27 25.03 6.00
C ALA A 181 -7.18 25.12 4.76
N ASN A 182 -6.72 24.71 3.57
CA ASN A 182 -7.41 24.93 2.30
C ASN A 182 -7.58 23.64 1.46
N GLU A 183 -8.19 22.62 2.07
CA GLU A 183 -8.40 21.30 1.45
C GLU A 183 -9.81 20.78 1.83
N PRO A 184 -10.64 20.30 0.88
CA PRO A 184 -12.04 19.98 1.15
C PRO A 184 -12.28 18.65 1.87
N ASN A 185 -11.36 17.68 1.84
CA ASN A 185 -11.60 16.36 2.43
C ASN A 185 -11.66 16.39 3.96
N THR A 186 -10.85 17.25 4.59
CA THR A 186 -10.85 17.33 6.07
C THR A 186 -12.13 17.95 6.64
N PRO A 187 -12.65 19.09 6.13
CA PRO A 187 -13.97 19.58 6.52
C PRO A 187 -15.09 18.56 6.25
N ASP A 188 -15.06 17.82 5.13
CA ASP A 188 -16.06 16.77 4.85
C ASP A 188 -16.05 15.67 5.94
N SER A 189 -14.86 15.22 6.33
CA SER A 189 -14.68 14.23 7.40
C SER A 189 -15.09 14.77 8.78
N ARG A 190 -14.80 16.05 9.08
CA ARG A 190 -15.20 16.68 10.34
C ARG A 190 -16.70 16.93 10.40
N ALA A 191 -17.33 17.27 9.28
CA ALA A 191 -18.78 17.38 9.15
C ALA A 191 -19.46 16.04 9.45
N LEU A 192 -18.90 14.92 8.97
CA LEU A 192 -19.36 13.58 9.32
C LEU A 192 -19.31 13.32 10.82
N VAL A 193 -18.23 13.74 11.51
CA VAL A 193 -18.12 13.66 12.97
C VAL A 193 -19.22 14.47 13.65
N TYR A 194 -19.41 15.73 13.26
CA TYR A 194 -20.46 16.59 13.82
C TYR A 194 -21.87 16.05 13.57
N LEU A 195 -22.12 15.51 12.37
CA LEU A 195 -23.39 14.87 12.03
C LEU A 195 -23.69 13.69 12.96
N LYS A 196 -22.70 12.82 13.22
CA LYS A 196 -22.84 11.70 14.16
C LYS A 196 -23.00 12.16 15.62
N LYS A 197 -22.39 13.29 16.00
CA LYS A 197 -22.56 13.90 17.34
C LYS A 197 -23.89 14.63 17.51
N GLY A 198 -24.68 14.81 16.45
CA GLY A 198 -25.91 15.61 16.46
C GLY A 198 -25.67 17.13 16.45
N SER A 199 -24.44 17.57 16.21
CA SER A 199 -24.07 18.98 16.09
C SER A 199 -24.36 19.51 14.68
N TRP A 200 -25.65 19.49 14.28
CA TRP A 200 -26.05 19.69 12.89
C TRP A 200 -25.64 21.05 12.30
N ASP A 201 -25.62 22.12 13.11
CA ASP A 201 -25.17 23.44 12.65
C ASP A 201 -23.69 23.44 12.26
N LEU A 202 -22.84 22.78 13.05
CA LEU A 202 -21.42 22.64 12.74
C LEU A 202 -21.20 21.74 11.53
N ALA A 203 -21.99 20.66 11.41
CA ALA A 203 -21.95 19.80 10.23
C ALA A 203 -22.32 20.57 8.95
N ILE A 204 -23.40 21.36 8.98
CA ILE A 204 -23.82 22.19 7.84
C ILE A 204 -22.73 23.19 7.46
N ALA A 205 -22.11 23.86 8.45
CA ALA A 205 -21.06 24.84 8.19
C ALA A 205 -19.84 24.22 7.48
N ASP A 206 -19.38 23.05 7.95
CA ASP A 206 -18.26 22.35 7.32
C ASP A 206 -18.63 21.83 5.92
N TYR A 207 -19.83 21.25 5.73
CA TYR A 207 -20.27 20.84 4.39
C TYR A 207 -20.45 22.02 3.43
N ASP A 208 -20.92 23.17 3.91
CA ASP A 208 -21.01 24.39 3.11
C ASP A 208 -19.61 24.88 2.66
N ALA A 209 -18.60 24.76 3.53
CA ALA A 209 -17.22 25.05 3.17
C ALA A 209 -16.71 24.13 2.05
N VAL A 210 -17.02 22.83 2.10
CA VAL A 210 -16.70 21.87 1.03
C VAL A 210 -17.38 22.27 -0.28
N LEU A 211 -18.69 22.53 -0.24
CA LEU A 211 -19.50 22.82 -1.42
C LEU A 211 -19.21 24.19 -2.04
N LYS A 212 -18.59 25.11 -1.28
CA LYS A 212 -18.07 26.37 -1.83
C LYS A 212 -16.87 26.14 -2.77
N ILE A 213 -16.06 25.12 -2.50
CA ILE A 213 -14.87 24.76 -3.29
C ILE A 213 -15.24 23.79 -4.41
N ALA A 214 -16.03 22.76 -4.07
CA ALA A 214 -16.45 21.69 -4.97
C ALA A 214 -17.97 21.49 -4.86
N PRO A 215 -18.79 22.26 -5.61
CA PRO A 215 -20.25 22.26 -5.47
C PRO A 215 -20.96 20.94 -5.76
N SER A 216 -20.30 20.01 -6.45
CA SER A 216 -20.82 18.70 -6.84
C SER A 216 -20.37 17.56 -5.92
N THR A 217 -19.69 17.85 -4.80
CA THR A 217 -19.25 16.81 -3.86
C THR A 217 -20.44 16.08 -3.25
N VAL A 218 -20.64 14.83 -3.68
CA VAL A 218 -21.82 14.01 -3.37
C VAL A 218 -21.96 13.75 -1.87
N SER A 219 -20.87 13.40 -1.18
CA SER A 219 -20.84 13.19 0.27
C SER A 219 -21.30 14.43 1.03
N ALA A 220 -20.77 15.59 0.66
CA ALA A 220 -21.09 16.86 1.31
C ALA A 220 -22.54 17.29 1.05
N LEU A 221 -23.06 17.12 -0.17
CA LEU A 221 -24.48 17.34 -0.46
C LEU A 221 -25.36 16.42 0.40
N TYR A 222 -25.09 15.12 0.40
CA TYR A 222 -25.90 14.16 1.13
C TYR A 222 -25.87 14.42 2.64
N GLY A 223 -24.66 14.61 3.20
CA GLY A 223 -24.46 14.90 4.61
C GLY A 223 -25.09 16.23 5.05
N ARG A 224 -24.96 17.29 4.24
CA ARG A 224 -25.63 18.58 4.50
C ARG A 224 -27.15 18.44 4.47
N GLY A 225 -27.66 17.69 3.50
CA GLY A 225 -29.08 17.38 3.38
C GLY A 225 -29.62 16.69 4.63
N LEU A 226 -28.92 15.66 5.12
CA LEU A 226 -29.27 14.96 6.36
C LEU A 226 -29.22 15.90 7.57
N ALA A 227 -28.16 16.69 7.72
CA ALA A 227 -28.02 17.64 8.83
C ALA A 227 -29.15 18.67 8.85
N LYS A 228 -29.50 19.25 7.68
CA LYS A 228 -30.63 20.18 7.53
C LYS A 228 -31.96 19.52 7.91
N LEU A 229 -32.21 18.30 7.43
CA LEU A 229 -33.44 17.57 7.75
C LEU A 229 -33.55 17.24 9.24
N LYS A 230 -32.47 16.81 9.90
CA LYS A 230 -32.45 16.56 11.35
C LYS A 230 -32.69 17.84 12.16
N LYS A 231 -32.31 19.01 11.62
CA LYS A 231 -32.62 20.34 12.18
C LYS A 231 -34.05 20.83 11.87
N GLY A 232 -34.82 20.11 11.04
CA GLY A 232 -36.15 20.53 10.59
C GLY A 232 -36.16 21.49 9.40
N ASP A 233 -35.00 21.76 8.77
CA ASP A 233 -34.91 22.55 7.55
C ASP A 233 -35.20 21.68 6.32
N LYS A 234 -36.40 21.87 5.74
CA LYS A 234 -36.87 21.13 4.57
C LYS A 234 -36.02 21.34 3.32
N ARG A 235 -35.20 22.41 3.25
CA ARG A 235 -34.29 22.64 2.11
C ARG A 235 -33.27 21.52 1.94
N GLY A 236 -33.01 20.72 2.98
CA GLY A 236 -32.15 19.53 2.90
C GLY A 236 -32.65 18.49 1.88
N GLN A 237 -33.94 18.45 1.54
CA GLN A 237 -34.48 17.52 0.55
C GLN A 237 -33.87 17.72 -0.84
N ALA A 238 -33.59 18.97 -1.23
CA ALA A 238 -32.95 19.28 -2.50
C ALA A 238 -31.52 18.72 -2.55
N ASP A 239 -30.75 18.90 -1.46
CA ASP A 239 -29.39 18.37 -1.37
C ASP A 239 -29.36 16.84 -1.47
N ILE A 240 -30.27 16.16 -0.76
CA ILE A 240 -30.42 14.70 -0.84
C ILE A 240 -30.75 14.27 -2.27
N ALA A 241 -31.73 14.91 -2.90
CA ALA A 241 -32.15 14.56 -4.26
C ALA A 241 -31.00 14.69 -5.26
N THR A 242 -30.26 15.81 -5.21
CA THR A 242 -29.07 16.02 -6.06
C THR A 242 -28.00 14.96 -5.81
N ALA A 243 -27.69 14.65 -4.55
CA ALA A 243 -26.69 13.64 -4.23
C ALA A 243 -27.10 12.24 -4.70
N THR A 244 -28.36 11.83 -4.49
CA THR A 244 -28.85 10.50 -4.92
C THR A 244 -28.98 10.37 -6.43
N ALA A 245 -29.25 11.47 -7.15
CA ALA A 245 -29.25 11.46 -8.61
C ALA A 245 -27.85 11.25 -9.18
N ALA A 246 -26.83 11.83 -8.53
CA ALA A 246 -25.43 11.66 -8.93
C ALA A 246 -24.84 10.31 -8.50
N ALA A 247 -25.19 9.82 -7.31
CA ALA A 247 -24.74 8.53 -6.79
C ALA A 247 -25.88 7.81 -6.04
N PRO A 248 -26.62 6.91 -6.70
CA PRO A 248 -27.76 6.21 -6.09
C PRO A 248 -27.41 5.39 -4.83
N THR A 249 -26.14 5.04 -4.64
CA THR A 249 -25.64 4.24 -3.51
C THR A 249 -25.22 5.07 -2.29
N ILE A 250 -25.25 6.41 -2.36
CA ILE A 250 -24.73 7.28 -1.29
C ILE A 250 -25.43 7.06 0.06
N ALA A 251 -26.72 6.75 0.04
CA ALA A 251 -27.47 6.44 1.27
C ALA A 251 -26.91 5.20 1.98
N GLN A 252 -26.66 4.13 1.23
CA GLN A 252 -26.08 2.89 1.76
C GLN A 252 -24.66 3.12 2.29
N GLU A 253 -23.91 4.03 1.70
CA GLU A 253 -22.59 4.43 2.18
C GLU A 253 -22.67 5.10 3.56
N PHE A 254 -23.57 6.08 3.72
CA PHE A 254 -23.79 6.74 5.02
C PHE A 254 -24.34 5.79 6.09
N GLU A 255 -25.20 4.85 5.71
CA GLU A 255 -25.65 3.76 6.60
C GLU A 255 -24.47 2.90 7.08
N ARG A 256 -23.53 2.56 6.19
CA ARG A 256 -22.30 1.84 6.55
C ARG A 256 -21.40 2.63 7.49
N TYR A 257 -21.49 3.96 7.48
CA TYR A 257 -20.86 4.87 8.43
C TYR A 257 -21.62 5.00 9.75
N GLY A 258 -22.74 4.28 9.90
CA GLY A 258 -23.56 4.29 11.11
C GLY A 258 -24.38 5.57 11.24
N ILE A 259 -24.85 6.14 10.13
CA ILE A 259 -25.83 7.23 10.10
C ILE A 259 -27.17 6.65 9.68
N LYS A 260 -28.23 6.98 10.43
CA LYS A 260 -29.62 6.54 10.19
C LYS A 260 -30.53 7.73 10.00
#